data_AF-A0A352J3K8-F1
#
_entry.id   AF-A0A352J3K8-F1
#
_cell.length_a   1.000
_cell.length_b   1.000
_cell.length_c   1.000
_cell.angle_alpha   90.00
_cell.angle_beta   90.00
_cell.angle_gamma   90.00
#
_symmetry.space_group_name_H-M   'P 1'
#
loop_
_entity.id
_entity.type
_entity.pdbx_description
1 polymer ?
#
loop_
_entity_poly.entity_id
_entity_poly.type
_entity_poly.pdbx_seq_one_letter_code
_entity_poly.pdbx_strand_id
1 'polypeptide(L)'
;WNIFRKAYTNVSGIARTVRGPSMSCGPGKVQVLGVAEVKGEKVFVLRFLQCRNPHLVDVPFFAKYSASATWFDDLKPAFGEKEFFFEEEKLPGKGDRGSTFLWE
;
A
#
# COMPACT_ATOMS: atom_id res chain seq x y z
N TRP A 1 7.26 -0.56 -10.62
CA TRP A 1 5.88 -0.75 -11.13
C TRP A 1 5.78 -0.58 -12.65
N ASN A 2 6.38 0.45 -13.27
CA ASN A 2 6.19 0.74 -14.70
C ASN A 2 6.71 -0.38 -15.62
N ILE A 3 7.87 -0.96 -15.31
CA ILE A 3 8.42 -2.12 -16.04
C ILE A 3 7.44 -3.29 -16.00
N PHE A 4 6.96 -3.65 -14.80
CA PHE A 4 5.94 -4.70 -14.64
C PHE A 4 4.68 -4.40 -15.44
N ARG A 5 4.12 -3.17 -15.36
CA ARG A 5 2.91 -2.78 -16.09
C ARG A 5 3.10 -2.95 -17.60
N LYS A 6 4.23 -2.48 -18.15
CA LYS A 6 4.56 -2.61 -19.58
C LYS A 6 4.70 -4.08 -20.00
N ALA A 7 5.34 -4.91 -19.20
CA ALA A 7 5.41 -6.35 -19.49
C ALA A 7 4.02 -6.99 -19.43
N TYR A 8 3.21 -6.65 -18.42
CA TYR A 8 1.89 -7.20 -18.18
C TYR A 8 0.87 -6.88 -19.28
N THR A 9 1.02 -5.76 -20.00
CA THR A 9 0.17 -5.44 -21.17
C THR A 9 0.50 -6.29 -22.40
N ASN A 10 1.67 -6.94 -22.44
CA ASN A 10 2.15 -7.74 -23.57
C ASN A 10 1.97 -9.26 -23.38
N VAL A 11 1.24 -9.68 -22.34
CA VAL A 11 0.97 -11.11 -22.07
C VAL A 11 -0.51 -11.44 -22.22
N SER A 12 -0.79 -12.70 -22.56
CA SER A 12 -2.16 -13.20 -22.68
C SER A 12 -2.90 -13.21 -21.33
N GLY A 13 -4.22 -13.33 -21.37
CA GLY A 13 -5.05 -13.41 -20.17
C GLY A 13 -4.67 -14.54 -19.20
N ILE A 14 -4.12 -15.65 -19.72
CA ILE A 14 -3.68 -16.80 -18.94
C ILE A 14 -2.56 -16.42 -17.95
N ALA A 15 -1.69 -15.49 -18.34
CA ALA A 15 -0.58 -15.03 -17.50
C ALA A 15 -1.00 -13.97 -16.47
N ARG A 16 -2.26 -13.51 -16.46
CA ARG A 16 -2.76 -12.40 -15.62
C ARG A 16 -3.07 -12.79 -14.17
N THR A 17 -2.56 -13.93 -13.71
CA THR A 17 -2.59 -14.34 -12.31
C THR A 17 -1.39 -13.78 -11.53
N VAL A 18 -0.33 -13.35 -12.22
CA VAL A 18 0.86 -12.77 -11.57
C VAL A 18 0.54 -11.43 -10.92
N ARG A 19 1.05 -11.23 -9.70
CA ARG A 19 0.91 -9.97 -8.97
C ARG A 19 2.12 -9.08 -9.22
N GLY A 20 1.90 -7.77 -9.13
CA GLY A 20 2.89 -6.73 -9.42
C GLY A 20 4.09 -6.75 -8.47
N PRO A 21 4.99 -5.74 -8.59
CA PRO A 21 6.15 -5.63 -7.74
C PRO A 21 5.71 -5.67 -6.27
N SER A 22 6.24 -6.64 -5.55
CA SER A 22 5.88 -6.88 -4.17
C SER A 22 7.12 -7.18 -3.36
N MET A 23 7.08 -6.85 -2.08
CA MET A 23 8.15 -7.08 -1.12
C MET A 23 7.57 -7.64 0.17
N SER A 24 8.35 -8.46 0.84
CA SER A 24 8.09 -8.86 2.23
C SER A 24 8.62 -7.76 3.16
N CYS A 25 7.87 -7.45 4.20
CA CYS A 25 8.22 -6.47 5.23
C CYS A 25 7.68 -6.92 6.59
N GLY A 26 8.06 -6.26 7.67
CA GLY A 26 7.61 -6.58 9.03
C GLY A 26 6.08 -6.80 9.17
N PRO A 27 5.23 -5.87 8.70
CA PRO A 27 3.77 -6.00 8.82
C PRO A 27 3.14 -7.04 7.88
N GLY A 28 3.85 -7.50 6.83
CA GLY A 28 3.31 -8.46 5.88
C GLY A 28 3.99 -8.45 4.51
N LYS A 29 3.21 -8.67 3.45
CA LYS A 29 3.67 -8.61 2.06
C LYS A 29 2.97 -7.45 1.36
N VAL A 30 3.73 -6.45 0.94
CA VAL A 30 3.21 -5.24 0.30
C VAL A 30 3.40 -5.32 -1.20
N GLN A 31 2.40 -4.88 -1.96
CA GLN A 31 2.47 -4.68 -3.41
C GLN A 31 2.51 -3.18 -3.72
N VAL A 32 3.39 -2.79 -4.64
CA VAL A 32 3.39 -1.47 -5.27
C VAL A 32 2.43 -1.48 -6.45
N LEU A 33 1.33 -0.73 -6.34
CA LEU A 33 0.35 -0.56 -7.41
C LEU A 33 0.84 0.46 -8.45
N GLY A 34 1.46 1.55 -7.98
CA GLY A 34 1.94 2.60 -8.85
C GLY A 34 2.40 3.83 -8.09
N VAL A 35 2.48 4.93 -8.83
CA VAL A 35 2.73 6.27 -8.30
C VAL A 35 1.57 7.13 -8.78
N ALA A 36 1.04 7.96 -7.89
CA ALA A 36 -0.05 8.90 -8.17
C ALA A 36 0.31 10.29 -7.65
N GLU A 37 -0.45 11.29 -8.07
CA GLU A 37 -0.42 12.62 -7.50
C GLU A 37 -1.74 12.85 -6.75
N VAL A 38 -1.67 13.10 -5.46
CA VAL A 38 -2.82 13.28 -4.58
C VAL A 38 -2.59 14.53 -3.76
N LYS A 39 -3.53 15.49 -3.78
CA LYS A 39 -3.38 16.79 -3.10
C LYS A 39 -2.09 17.54 -3.48
N GLY A 40 -1.63 17.40 -4.72
CA GLY A 40 -0.39 18.01 -5.21
C GLY A 40 0.90 17.34 -4.70
N GLU A 41 0.80 16.24 -3.95
CA GLU A 41 1.95 15.43 -3.54
C GLU A 41 2.06 14.16 -4.38
N LYS A 42 3.27 13.87 -4.85
CA LYS A 42 3.59 12.60 -5.50
C LYS A 42 3.71 11.51 -4.45
N VAL A 43 2.94 10.44 -4.59
CA VAL A 43 2.84 9.36 -3.62
C VAL A 43 2.99 7.99 -4.27
N PHE A 44 3.56 7.04 -3.53
CA PHE A 44 3.43 5.62 -3.84
C PHE A 44 2.05 5.14 -3.43
N VAL A 45 1.42 4.35 -4.30
CA VAL A 45 0.16 3.64 -4.00
C VAL A 45 0.49 2.19 -3.70
N LEU A 46 0.15 1.76 -2.49
CA LEU A 46 0.53 0.47 -1.93
C LEU A 46 -0.71 -0.29 -1.43
N ARG A 47 -0.59 -1.60 -1.29
CA ARG A 47 -1.57 -2.43 -0.57
C ARG A 47 -0.89 -3.66 0.04
N PHE A 48 -1.49 -4.24 1.06
CA PHE A 48 -1.06 -5.54 1.56
C PHE A 48 -1.67 -6.67 0.74
N LEU A 49 -0.82 -7.55 0.18
CA LEU A 49 -1.23 -8.86 -0.33
C LEU A 49 -1.47 -9.85 0.82
N GLN A 50 -0.67 -9.70 1.87
CA GLN A 50 -0.76 -10.45 3.12
C GLN A 50 -0.40 -9.46 4.24
N CYS A 51 -1.12 -9.49 5.36
CA CYS A 51 -0.83 -8.66 6.52
C CYS A 51 -1.06 -9.46 7.79
N ARG A 52 -0.30 -9.19 8.85
CA ARG A 52 -0.56 -9.79 10.17
C ARG A 52 -1.96 -9.47 10.68
N ASN A 53 -2.47 -8.27 10.39
CA ASN A 53 -3.87 -7.95 10.58
C ASN A 53 -4.66 -8.24 9.29
N PRO A 54 -5.55 -9.25 9.27
CA PRO A 54 -6.31 -9.60 8.07
C PRO A 54 -7.23 -8.48 7.57
N HIS A 55 -7.68 -7.56 8.45
CA HIS A 55 -8.54 -6.43 8.07
C HIS A 55 -7.85 -5.40 7.17
N LEU A 56 -6.52 -5.43 7.07
CA LEU A 56 -5.74 -4.49 6.26
C LEU A 56 -5.33 -5.07 4.90
N VAL A 57 -5.69 -6.33 4.61
CA VAL A 57 -5.42 -6.95 3.31
C VAL A 57 -6.23 -6.25 2.22
N ASP A 58 -5.59 -5.98 1.08
CA ASP A 58 -6.14 -5.26 -0.06
C ASP A 58 -6.63 -3.83 0.21
N VAL A 59 -6.51 -3.30 1.44
CA VAL A 59 -6.76 -1.90 1.76
C VAL A 59 -5.63 -1.03 1.17
N PRO A 60 -5.94 -0.11 0.25
CA PRO A 60 -4.93 0.77 -0.33
C PRO A 60 -4.42 1.80 0.69
N PHE A 61 -3.13 2.10 0.62
CA PHE A 61 -2.54 3.16 1.41
C PHE A 61 -1.44 3.89 0.64
N PHE A 62 -1.05 5.05 1.17
CA PHE A 62 -0.10 5.95 0.52
C PHE A 62 1.17 6.09 1.34
N ALA A 63 2.30 6.10 0.63
CA ALA A 63 3.58 6.53 1.17
C ALA A 63 4.09 7.70 0.35
N LYS A 64 4.83 8.61 0.97
CA LYS A 64 5.50 9.70 0.26
C LYS A 64 6.43 9.14 -0.80
N TYR A 65 6.39 9.71 -2.01
CA TYR A 65 7.28 9.27 -3.07
C TYR A 65 8.73 9.64 -2.72
N SER A 66 9.62 8.66 -2.84
CA SER A 66 11.06 8.82 -2.71
C SER A 66 11.76 8.06 -3.84
N ALA A 67 12.60 8.76 -4.60
CA ALA A 67 13.35 8.15 -5.70
C ALA A 67 14.56 7.32 -5.21
N SER A 68 15.02 7.57 -3.98
CA SER A 68 16.16 6.90 -3.36
C SER A 68 15.78 5.79 -2.39
N ALA A 69 14.49 5.66 -2.05
CA ALA A 69 14.02 4.59 -1.16
C ALA A 69 14.26 3.23 -1.83
N THR A 70 14.98 2.35 -1.14
CA THR A 70 15.30 0.99 -1.62
C THR A 70 14.51 -0.04 -0.83
N TRP A 71 14.33 0.20 0.47
CA TRP A 71 13.63 -0.68 1.39
C TRP A 71 12.28 -0.11 1.83
N PHE A 72 11.43 -0.98 2.37
CA PHE A 72 10.13 -0.56 2.91
C PHE A 72 10.31 0.43 4.07
N ASP A 73 11.31 0.21 4.92
CA ASP A 73 11.57 1.04 6.11
C ASP A 73 12.13 2.43 5.76
N ASP A 74 12.54 2.65 4.50
CA ASP A 74 12.90 3.99 4.00
C ASP A 74 11.66 4.84 3.66
N LEU A 75 10.48 4.20 3.56
CA LEU A 75 9.25 4.88 3.19
C LEU A 75 8.70 5.65 4.38
N LYS A 76 8.13 6.81 4.07
CA LYS A 76 7.43 7.65 5.04
C LYS A 76 5.95 7.72 4.68
N PRO A 77 5.06 7.88 5.66
CA PRO A 77 3.66 8.19 5.41
C PRO A 77 3.51 9.43 4.50
N ALA A 78 2.50 9.43 3.64
CA ALA A 78 2.17 10.58 2.82
C ALA A 78 1.44 11.66 3.65
N PHE A 79 1.25 12.85 3.08
CA PHE A 79 0.38 13.90 3.64
C PHE A 79 0.81 14.47 4.99
N GLY A 80 2.08 14.29 5.36
CA GLY A 80 2.62 14.82 6.62
C GLY A 80 2.27 14.00 7.86
N GLU A 81 1.71 12.80 7.68
CA GLU A 81 1.47 11.87 8.78
C GLU A 81 2.79 11.40 9.41
N LYS A 82 2.76 11.14 10.72
CA LYS A 82 3.97 10.73 11.47
C LYS A 82 4.27 9.24 11.34
N GLU A 83 3.23 8.42 11.29
CA GLU A 83 3.31 6.96 11.33
C GLU A 83 2.30 6.37 10.34
N PHE A 84 2.52 5.12 9.93
CA PHE A 84 1.52 4.43 9.12
C PHE A 84 0.36 3.94 9.99
N PHE A 85 -0.85 3.90 9.43
CA PHE A 85 -2.07 3.42 10.12
C PHE A 85 -1.99 1.96 10.64
N PHE A 86 -1.01 1.18 10.19
CA PHE A 86 -0.76 -0.20 10.65
C PHE A 86 0.33 -0.29 11.74
N GLU A 87 1.00 0.81 12.06
CA GLU A 87 2.02 0.88 13.12
C GLU A 87 1.38 1.19 14.48
N GLU A 88 0.32 2.00 14.51
CA GLU A 88 -0.48 2.18 15.73
C GLU A 88 -1.46 1.02 15.96
N GLU A 89 -1.77 0.76 17.24
CA GLU A 89 -2.88 -0.11 17.65
C GLU A 89 -4.26 0.53 17.35
N LYS A 90 -4.34 1.62 16.57
CA LYS A 90 -5.59 2.19 16.03
C LYS A 90 -6.05 1.41 14.80
N LEU A 91 -6.11 0.09 14.93
CA LEU A 91 -6.69 -0.77 13.92
C LEU A 91 -8.21 -0.53 13.92
N PRO A 92 -8.85 -0.22 12.79
CA PRO A 92 -10.31 -0.29 12.70
C PRO A 92 -10.72 -1.72 13.08
N GLY A 93 -11.38 -1.86 14.23
CA GLY A 93 -11.79 -3.16 14.79
C GLY A 93 -11.25 -3.49 16.19
N LYS A 94 -10.24 -2.78 16.71
CA LYS A 94 -9.78 -2.94 18.11
C LYS A 94 -10.11 -1.69 18.92
N GLY A 95 -11.37 -1.60 19.37
CA GLY A 95 -11.78 -0.63 20.39
C GLY A 95 -12.74 0.48 19.96
N ASP A 96 -13.24 0.48 18.72
CA ASP A 96 -14.17 1.52 18.29
C ASP A 96 -15.64 1.09 18.41
N ARG A 97 -16.24 1.41 19.56
CA ARG A 97 -17.70 1.48 19.73
C ARG A 97 -18.21 2.93 19.60
N GLY A 98 -17.49 3.83 18.92
CA GLY A 98 -17.77 5.27 19.01
C GLY A 98 -17.39 6.18 17.84
N SER A 99 -16.83 5.70 16.75
CA SER A 99 -16.64 6.50 15.54
C SER A 99 -17.18 5.75 14.33
N THR A 100 -18.30 6.23 13.83
CA THR A 100 -18.89 5.77 12.57
C THR A 100 -17.93 6.15 11.46
N PHE A 101 -17.03 5.23 11.10
CA PHE A 101 -16.29 5.32 9.85
C PHE A 101 -17.29 4.99 8.73
N LEU A 102 -17.97 6.03 8.23
CA LEU A 102 -18.96 5.96 7.16
C LEU A 102 -18.26 5.53 5.87
N TRP A 103 -18.64 4.35 5.37
CA TRP A 103 -18.38 3.92 4.00
C TRP A 103 -19.68 3.78 3.20
N GLU A 104 -20.61 4.74 3.39
CA GLU A 104 -21.73 5.02 2.48
C GLU A 104 -21.60 6.44 1.91
#